data_AF-A0A086MHW6-F1
#
_entry.id   AF-A0A086MHW6-F1
#
_cell.length_a   1.000
_cell.length_b   1.000
_cell.length_c   1.000
_cell.angle_alpha   90.00
_cell.angle_beta   90.00
_cell.angle_gamma   90.00
#
_symmetry.space_group_name_H-M   'P 1'
#
loop_
_entity.id
_entity.type
_entity.pdbx_description
1 polymer ?
#
loop_
_entity_poly.entity_id
_entity_poly.type
_entity_poly.pdbx_seq_one_letter_code
_entity_poly.pdbx_strand_id
1 'polypeptide(L)'
;MRVAIIGAGVVGLATAHALLDRGHEVVLIEPGAKQGRPTDGNAGWIAHTDVMPLASPKAWRNLPRWLMDPLGPLTIRPGYLPHLAPWLARFLMASSPSRIKASIGAIRSINAESLPAWKSLLSSLDLNGHLRENGILSVWRHQ
;
A
#
# COMPACT_ATOMS: atom_id res chain seq x y z
N MET A 1 7.07 8.56 27.69
CA MET A 1 6.63 7.14 27.64
C MET A 1 7.66 6.35 26.84
N ARG A 2 7.81 5.06 27.15
CA ARG A 2 8.66 4.12 26.40
C ARG A 2 7.81 3.32 25.43
N VAL A 3 8.17 3.30 24.15
CA VAL A 3 7.40 2.69 23.05
C VAL A 3 8.25 1.67 22.32
N ALA A 4 7.76 0.45 22.19
CA ALA A 4 8.39 -0.59 21.37
C ALA A 4 7.81 -0.58 19.95
N ILE A 5 8.68 -0.62 18.94
CA ILE A 5 8.32 -0.73 17.52
C ILE A 5 8.90 -2.05 16.99
N ILE A 6 8.05 -2.87 16.38
CA ILE A 6 8.46 -4.13 15.76
C ILE A 6 8.59 -3.90 14.25
N GLY A 7 9.82 -3.99 13.74
CA GLY A 7 10.16 -3.80 12.34
C GLY A 7 10.95 -2.51 12.08
N ALA A 8 12.18 -2.64 11.60
CA ALA A 8 13.09 -1.55 11.22
C ALA A 8 13.04 -1.24 9.71
N GLY A 9 11.85 -1.38 9.10
CA GLY A 9 11.58 -0.93 7.73
C GLY A 9 11.22 0.56 7.66
N VAL A 10 11.00 1.07 6.45
CA VAL A 10 10.67 2.50 6.20
C VAL A 10 9.55 3.05 7.10
N VAL A 11 8.46 2.29 7.30
CA VAL A 11 7.34 2.69 8.18
C VAL A 11 7.77 2.73 9.64
N GLY A 12 8.49 1.71 10.11
CA GLY A 12 8.92 1.62 11.50
C GLY A 12 9.94 2.69 11.86
N LEU A 13 10.89 2.99 10.97
CA LEU A 13 11.88 4.04 11.16
C LEU A 13 11.26 5.44 11.12
N ALA A 14 10.36 5.72 10.16
CA ALA A 14 9.64 7.00 10.12
C ALA A 14 8.78 7.20 11.38
N THR A 15 8.13 6.13 11.85
CA THR A 15 7.36 6.15 13.10
C THR A 15 8.24 6.38 14.32
N ALA A 16 9.40 5.70 14.40
CA ALA A 16 10.38 5.86 15.47
C ALA A 16 10.86 7.31 15.54
N HIS A 17 11.24 7.89 14.40
CA HIS A 17 11.67 9.28 14.31
C HIS A 17 10.60 10.24 14.82
N ALA A 18 9.36 10.10 14.32
CA ALA A 18 8.26 10.97 14.73
C ALA A 18 7.88 10.82 16.23
N LEU A 19 8.17 9.68 16.87
CA LEU A 19 7.99 9.49 18.30
C LEU A 19 9.15 10.08 19.12
N LEU A 20 10.38 9.96 18.62
CA LEU A 20 11.56 10.60 19.20
C LEU A 20 11.41 12.13 19.21
N ASP A 21 10.94 12.73 18.12
CA ASP A 21 10.67 14.18 18.02
C ASP A 21 9.64 14.66 19.04
N ARG A 22 8.75 13.77 19.49
CA ARG A 22 7.74 14.04 20.53
C ARG A 22 8.23 13.76 21.95
N GLY A 23 9.52 13.46 22.13
CA GLY A 23 10.14 13.20 23.44
C GLY A 23 9.81 11.82 24.02
N HIS A 24 9.41 10.86 23.19
CA HIS A 24 9.23 9.48 23.64
C HIS A 24 10.55 8.70 23.57
N GLU A 25 10.74 7.74 24.48
CA GLU A 25 11.82 6.77 24.39
C GLU A 25 11.36 5.64 23.46
N VAL A 26 12.14 5.30 22.44
CA VAL A 26 11.76 4.29 21.43
C VAL A 26 12.72 3.11 21.48
N VAL A 27 12.17 1.90 21.53
CA VAL A 27 12.90 0.63 21.37
C VAL A 27 12.49 0.02 20.04
N LEU A 28 13.43 -0.11 19.11
CA LEU A 28 13.20 -0.74 17.82
C LEU A 28 13.64 -2.21 17.85
N ILE A 29 12.75 -3.12 17.47
CA ILE A 29 12.96 -4.56 17.49
C ILE A 29 12.87 -5.08 16.06
N GLU A 30 13.97 -5.62 15.54
CA GLU A 30 14.04 -6.22 14.20
C GLU A 30 14.61 -7.65 14.32
N PRO A 31 13.91 -8.69 13.84
CA PRO A 31 14.45 -10.05 13.84
C PRO A 31 15.67 -10.16 12.88
N GLY A 32 16.67 -10.96 13.27
CA GLY A 32 17.97 -11.00 12.60
C GLY A 32 17.96 -11.60 11.19
N ALA A 33 17.88 -10.73 10.18
CA ALA A 33 18.63 -10.73 8.91
C ALA A 33 18.27 -9.43 8.18
N LYS A 34 19.23 -8.53 7.94
CA LYS A 34 18.97 -7.21 7.32
C LYS A 34 18.65 -7.26 5.82
N GLN A 35 18.67 -8.44 5.21
CA GLN A 35 18.62 -8.63 3.77
C GLN A 35 17.34 -9.34 3.35
N GLY A 36 16.72 -8.87 2.27
CA GLY A 36 15.47 -9.42 1.72
C GLY A 36 14.20 -8.80 2.31
N ARG A 37 14.28 -7.67 3.02
CA ARG A 37 13.08 -6.97 3.50
C ARG A 37 12.40 -6.25 2.34
N PRO A 38 11.08 -6.02 2.40
CA PRO A 38 10.38 -5.22 1.39
C PRO A 38 10.99 -3.82 1.20
N THR A 39 11.58 -3.25 2.28
CA THR A 39 12.24 -1.95 2.22
C THR A 39 13.57 -1.96 1.46
N ASP A 40 14.22 -3.11 1.30
CA ASP A 40 15.56 -3.21 0.68
C ASP A 40 15.49 -3.28 -0.86
N GLY A 41 14.34 -3.68 -1.41
CA GLY A 41 14.17 -3.94 -2.85
C GLY A 41 13.00 -3.20 -3.50
N ASN A 42 12.55 -2.08 -2.92
CA ASN A 42 11.46 -1.29 -3.48
C ASN A 42 11.95 -0.30 -4.57
N ALA A 43 11.04 0.19 -5.39
CA ALA A 43 11.35 1.10 -6.50
C ALA A 43 11.66 2.55 -6.08
N GLY A 44 11.59 2.89 -4.79
CA GLY A 44 11.83 4.24 -4.27
C GLY A 44 10.74 5.26 -4.61
N TRP A 45 9.57 4.81 -5.07
CA TRP A 45 8.47 5.67 -5.49
C TRP A 45 7.43 5.84 -4.39
N ILE A 46 7.11 7.10 -4.06
CA ILE A 46 5.95 7.53 -3.29
C ILE A 46 4.65 7.43 -4.13
N ALA A 47 3.91 6.33 -3.97
CA ALA A 47 2.68 6.02 -4.72
C ALA A 47 1.43 6.83 -4.27
N HIS A 48 1.57 8.14 -4.08
CA HIS A 48 0.48 9.00 -3.58
C HIS A 48 -0.67 9.25 -4.59
N THR A 49 -0.48 8.95 -5.88
CA THR A 49 -1.50 9.18 -6.92
C THR A 49 -2.45 7.98 -7.11
N ASP A 50 -2.09 6.82 -6.57
CA ASP A 50 -2.81 5.57 -6.79
C ASP A 50 -4.00 5.49 -5.82
N VAL A 51 -5.15 5.98 -6.28
CA VAL A 51 -6.38 6.07 -5.48
C VAL A 51 -7.46 5.06 -5.87
N MET A 52 -7.18 4.20 -6.86
CA MET A 52 -8.13 3.19 -7.30
C MET A 52 -8.14 2.01 -6.32
N PRO A 53 -9.32 1.65 -5.76
CA PRO A 53 -9.41 0.49 -4.89
C PRO A 53 -9.25 -0.81 -5.68
N LEU A 54 -8.75 -1.84 -5.01
CA LEU A 54 -8.67 -3.20 -5.56
C LEU A 54 -10.07 -3.74 -5.95
N ALA A 55 -11.08 -3.44 -5.14
CA ALA A 55 -12.47 -3.75 -5.43
C ALA A 55 -12.97 -2.86 -6.57
N SER A 56 -13.35 -3.48 -7.70
CA SER A 56 -13.84 -2.75 -8.87
C SER A 56 -14.99 -3.48 -9.54
N PRO A 57 -15.87 -2.79 -10.29
CA PRO A 57 -16.97 -3.44 -10.98
C PRO A 57 -16.43 -4.34 -12.10
N LYS A 58 -15.27 -3.98 -12.64
CA LYS A 58 -14.54 -4.77 -13.64
C LYS A 58 -14.00 -6.07 -13.04
N ALA A 59 -13.51 -6.07 -11.80
CA ALA A 59 -12.98 -7.26 -11.15
C ALA A 59 -14.05 -8.35 -11.01
N TRP A 60 -15.24 -8.02 -10.48
CA TRP A 60 -16.28 -9.03 -10.30
C TRP A 60 -16.92 -9.49 -11.63
N ARG A 61 -17.08 -8.59 -12.61
CA ARG A 61 -17.58 -8.96 -13.95
C ARG A 61 -16.66 -9.94 -14.66
N ASN A 62 -15.36 -9.84 -14.42
CA ASN A 62 -14.37 -10.74 -15.00
C ASN A 62 -14.12 -11.98 -14.15
N LEU A 63 -14.61 -12.03 -12.90
CA LEU A 63 -14.34 -13.11 -11.96
C LEU A 63 -14.73 -14.49 -12.50
N PRO A 64 -15.92 -14.71 -13.10
CA PRO A 64 -16.28 -16.02 -13.64
C PRO A 64 -15.34 -16.43 -14.77
N ARG A 65 -15.01 -15.49 -15.66
CA ARG A 65 -14.09 -15.71 -16.78
C ARG A 65 -12.68 -16.05 -16.29
N TRP A 66 -12.17 -15.35 -15.28
CA TRP A 66 -10.84 -15.61 -14.72
C TRP A 66 -10.76 -16.95 -14.02
N LEU A 67 -11.82 -17.37 -13.32
CA LEU A 67 -11.87 -18.67 -12.66
C LEU A 67 -11.98 -19.85 -13.63
N MET A 68 -12.57 -19.62 -14.80
CA MET A 68 -12.69 -20.63 -15.87
C MET A 68 -11.46 -20.70 -16.78
N ASP A 69 -10.60 -19.68 -16.76
CA ASP A 69 -9.37 -19.63 -17.54
C ASP A 69 -8.22 -20.22 -16.72
N PRO A 70 -7.65 -21.39 -17.10
CA PRO A 70 -6.53 -22.00 -16.38
C PRO A 70 -5.24 -21.16 -16.44
N LEU A 71 -5.16 -20.21 -17.37
CA LEU A 71 -4.09 -19.21 -17.46
C LEU A 71 -4.57 -17.81 -17.02
N GLY A 72 -5.78 -17.74 -16.45
CA GLY A 72 -6.39 -16.51 -15.97
C GLY A 72 -5.65 -15.93 -14.76
N PRO A 73 -5.82 -14.64 -14.48
CA PRO A 73 -5.13 -13.94 -13.39
C PRO A 73 -5.63 -14.33 -11.99
N LEU A 74 -6.59 -15.24 -11.87
CA LEU A 74 -7.15 -15.69 -10.60
C LEU A 74 -7.40 -17.20 -10.60
N THR A 75 -6.78 -17.91 -9.67
CA THR A 75 -7.05 -19.33 -9.42
C THR A 75 -7.53 -19.52 -7.99
N ILE A 76 -8.69 -20.17 -7.81
CA ILE A 76 -9.19 -20.56 -6.49
C ILE A 76 -9.28 -22.09 -6.45
N ARG A 77 -8.59 -22.70 -5.50
CA ARG A 77 -8.70 -24.15 -5.26
C ARG A 77 -10.12 -24.47 -4.76
N PRO A 78 -10.88 -25.39 -5.38
CA PRO A 78 -12.26 -25.68 -4.98
C PRO A 78 -12.40 -26.02 -3.49
N GLY A 79 -11.48 -26.81 -2.93
CA GLY A 79 -11.49 -27.16 -1.50
C GLY A 79 -11.27 -25.99 -0.54
N TYR A 80 -10.71 -24.88 -1.00
CA TYR A 80 -10.51 -23.66 -0.20
C TYR A 80 -11.67 -22.66 -0.33
N LEU A 81 -12.54 -22.84 -1.33
CA LEU A 81 -13.63 -21.92 -1.63
C LEU A 81 -14.55 -21.65 -0.41
N PRO A 82 -14.95 -22.64 0.42
CA PRO A 82 -15.80 -22.37 1.58
C PRO A 82 -15.15 -21.41 2.60
N HIS A 83 -13.82 -21.47 2.76
CA HIS A 83 -13.08 -20.59 3.66
C HIS A 83 -12.95 -19.17 3.09
N LEU A 84 -12.85 -19.07 1.76
CA LEU A 84 -12.68 -17.80 1.06
C LEU A 84 -14.02 -17.09 0.79
N ALA A 85 -15.13 -17.82 0.71
CA ALA A 85 -16.46 -17.32 0.34
C ALA A 85 -16.94 -16.11 1.18
N PRO A 86 -16.78 -16.06 2.53
CA PRO A 86 -17.19 -14.89 3.30
C PRO A 86 -16.42 -13.62 2.91
N TRP A 87 -15.13 -13.76 2.62
CA TRP A 87 -14.31 -12.64 2.15
C TRP A 87 -14.70 -12.22 0.73
N LEU A 88 -14.96 -13.17 -0.17
CA LEU A 88 -15.44 -12.88 -1.53
C LEU A 88 -16.77 -12.12 -1.51
N ALA A 89 -17.72 -12.52 -0.67
CA ALA A 89 -18.98 -11.80 -0.52
C ALA A 89 -18.75 -10.35 -0.08
N ARG A 90 -17.84 -10.11 0.89
CA ARG A 90 -17.45 -8.76 1.32
C ARG A 90 -16.76 -7.97 0.21
N PHE A 91 -15.89 -8.61 -0.56
CA PHE A 91 -15.22 -8.00 -1.71
C PHE A 91 -16.22 -7.59 -2.80
N LEU A 92 -17.21 -8.44 -3.08
CA LEU A 92 -18.29 -8.14 -4.03
C LEU A 92 -19.14 -6.96 -3.55
N MET A 93 -19.55 -6.95 -2.28
CA MET A 93 -20.28 -5.82 -1.70
C MET A 93 -19.47 -4.52 -1.72
N ALA A 94 -18.14 -4.59 -1.54
CA ALA A 94 -17.25 -3.44 -1.64
C ALA A 94 -17.04 -2.96 -3.10
N SER A 95 -17.39 -3.76 -4.10
CA SER A 95 -17.22 -3.45 -5.52
C SER A 95 -18.39 -2.66 -6.13
N SER A 96 -19.36 -2.23 -5.34
CA SER A 96 -20.46 -1.40 -5.83
C SER A 96 -20.00 0.02 -6.18
N PRO A 97 -20.61 0.71 -7.16
CA PRO A 97 -20.17 2.04 -7.57
C PRO A 97 -20.12 3.07 -6.42
N SER A 98 -21.08 3.01 -5.50
CA SER A 98 -21.13 3.91 -4.34
C SER A 98 -19.99 3.64 -3.35
N ARG A 99 -19.70 2.36 -3.07
CA ARG A 99 -18.59 1.96 -2.18
C ARG A 99 -17.24 2.30 -2.78
N ILE A 100 -17.07 2.12 -4.08
CA ILE A 100 -15.86 2.50 -4.81
C ILE A 100 -15.64 4.01 -4.74
N LYS A 101 -16.68 4.82 -5.00
CA LYS A 101 -16.58 6.28 -4.89
C LYS A 101 -16.15 6.71 -3.48
N ALA A 102 -16.73 6.09 -2.45
CA ALA A 102 -16.34 6.34 -1.07
C ALA A 102 -14.89 5.91 -0.77
N SER A 103 -14.47 4.73 -1.24
CA SER A 103 -13.09 4.25 -1.09
C SER A 103 -12.08 5.14 -1.80
N ILE A 104 -12.37 5.60 -3.02
CA ILE A 104 -11.52 6.57 -3.75
C ILE A 104 -11.36 7.84 -2.93
N GLY A 105 -12.45 8.36 -2.36
CA GLY A 105 -12.41 9.55 -1.49
C GLY A 105 -11.50 9.35 -0.27
N ALA A 106 -11.63 8.21 0.41
CA ALA A 106 -10.81 7.88 1.59
C ALA A 106 -9.33 7.63 1.26
N ILE A 107 -9.03 6.90 0.18
CA ILE A 107 -7.65 6.67 -0.25
C ILE A 107 -7.02 8.00 -0.66
N ARG A 108 -7.75 8.84 -1.42
CA ARG A 108 -7.29 10.18 -1.80
C ARG A 108 -6.97 11.04 -0.58
N SER A 109 -7.81 11.04 0.45
CA SER A 109 -7.56 11.86 1.64
C SER A 109 -6.31 11.41 2.39
N ILE A 110 -6.08 10.10 2.52
CA ILE A 110 -4.86 9.59 3.17
C ILE A 110 -3.63 9.86 2.31
N ASN A 111 -3.71 9.62 1.01
CA ASN A 111 -2.58 9.81 0.09
C ASN A 111 -2.18 11.29 -0.05
N ALA A 112 -3.12 12.22 0.06
CA ALA A 112 -2.85 13.65 0.00
C ALA A 112 -1.84 14.10 1.09
N GLU A 113 -1.81 13.40 2.23
CA GLU A 113 -0.89 13.66 3.34
C GLU A 113 0.50 13.04 3.13
N SER A 114 0.64 12.08 2.22
CA SER A 114 1.88 11.28 2.09
C SER A 114 3.06 12.11 1.60
N LEU A 115 2.91 12.83 0.49
CA LEU A 115 4.00 13.64 -0.07
C LEU A 115 4.41 14.81 0.85
N PRO A 116 3.47 15.59 1.42
CA PRO A 116 3.81 16.59 2.43
C PRO A 116 4.55 16.01 3.64
N ALA A 117 4.14 14.86 4.15
CA ALA A 117 4.82 14.19 5.27
C ALA A 117 6.27 13.80 4.90
N TRP A 118 6.48 13.24 3.71
CA TRP A 118 7.81 12.93 3.20
C TRP A 118 8.70 14.17 3.05
N LYS A 119 8.14 15.27 2.51
CA LYS A 119 8.87 16.54 2.39
C LYS A 119 9.28 17.09 3.76
N SER A 120 8.36 17.06 4.73
CA SER A 120 8.65 17.51 6.09
C SER A 120 9.76 16.69 6.74
N LEU A 121 9.71 15.36 6.61
CA LEU A 121 10.72 14.46 7.16
C LEU A 121 12.09 14.63 6.50
N LEU A 122 12.15 14.76 5.17
CA LEU A 122 13.41 14.94 4.48
C LEU A 122 14.01 16.32 4.78
N SER A 123 13.17 17.34 4.95
CA SER A 123 13.62 18.68 5.33
C SER A 123 14.23 18.72 6.73
N SER A 124 13.62 18.04 7.72
CA SER A 124 14.17 17.99 9.09
C SER A 124 15.52 17.27 9.18
N LEU A 125 15.84 16.45 8.18
CA LEU A 125 17.09 15.68 8.09
C LEU A 125 18.12 16.28 7.12
N ASP A 126 17.81 17.41 6.47
CA ASP A 126 18.61 17.98 5.37
C ASP A 126 18.84 17.01 4.19
N LEU A 127 17.83 16.20 3.88
CA LEU A 127 17.84 15.17 2.83
C LEU A 127 16.96 15.51 1.62
N ASN A 128 16.63 16.79 1.43
CA ASN A 128 15.74 17.23 0.34
C ASN A 128 16.21 16.77 -1.06
N GLY A 129 17.53 16.64 -1.27
CA GLY A 129 18.11 16.17 -2.54
C GLY A 129 17.81 14.70 -2.89
N HIS A 130 17.25 13.93 -1.96
CA HIS A 130 16.86 12.53 -2.20
C HIS A 130 15.46 12.37 -2.80
N LEU A 131 14.64 13.43 -2.81
CA LEU A 131 13.32 13.43 -3.42
C LEU A 131 13.38 14.00 -4.84
N ARG A 132 12.83 13.26 -5.82
CA ARG A 132 12.67 13.73 -7.21
C ARG A 132 11.19 13.83 -7.55
N GLU A 133 10.76 14.99 -8.02
CA GLU A 133 9.34 15.29 -8.29
C GLU A 133 9.05 15.39 -9.80
N ASN A 134 9.62 14.48 -10.60
CA ASN A 134 9.50 14.51 -12.06
C ASN A 134 8.26 13.79 -12.60
N GLY A 135 7.42 13.23 -11.72
CA GLY A 135 6.24 12.45 -12.10
C GLY A 135 6.59 11.14 -12.82
N ILE A 136 5.64 10.60 -13.57
CA ILE A 136 5.76 9.33 -14.30
C ILE A 136 5.29 9.52 -15.73
N LEU A 137 6.08 9.02 -16.68
CA LEU A 137 5.71 8.89 -18.07
C LEU A 137 5.35 7.43 -18.35
N SER A 138 4.09 7.17 -18.66
CA SER A 138 3.61 5.84 -19.05
C SER A 138 3.39 5.81 -20.56
N VAL A 139 3.99 4.82 -21.24
CA VAL A 139 3.94 4.67 -22.70
C VAL A 139 3.36 3.29 -23.03
N TRP A 140 2.37 3.23 -23.91
CA TRP A 140 1.73 1.99 -24.36
C TRP A 140 1.76 1.89 -25.87
N ARG A 141 1.94 0.67 -26.40
CA ARG A 141 2.02 0.41 -27.85
C ARG A 141 0.65 0.25 -28.50
N HIS A 142 -0.34 -0.32 -27.79
CA HIS A 142 -1.73 -0.48 -28.22
C HIS A 142 -2.64 -0.44 -26.97
N GLN A 143 -3.81 0.21 -27.05
CA GLN A 143 -4.85 0.22 -26.01
C GLN A 143 -5.95 -0.81 -26.30
#